data_AF-A0AAD9V0P6-F1
#
_entry.id   AF-A0AAD9V0P6-F1
#
_cell.length_a   1.000
_cell.length_b   1.000
_cell.length_c   1.000
_cell.angle_alpha   90.00
_cell.angle_beta   90.00
_cell.angle_gamma   90.00
#
_symmetry.space_group_name_H-M   'P 1'
#
loop_
_entity.id
_entity.type
_entity.pdbx_description
1 polymer ?
#
loop_
_entity_poly.entity_id
_entity_poly.type
_entity_poly.pdbx_seq_one_letter_code
_entity_poly.pdbx_strand_id
1 'polypeptide(L)'
;MEEFYCVSCSEIVTTRQEALLCNGCERWQHRRCGTAITRETYRRAVREGVEIPWKCLFCKDEEPLPIAESTMIDTDQSPVELPEPMEESSIEDPSILNLETNFLIR
;
A
#
# COMPACT_ATOMS: atom_id res chain seq x y z
N MET A 1 -31.38 14.41 16.63
CA MET A 1 -30.15 13.65 16.87
C MET A 1 -29.51 13.51 15.51
N GLU A 2 -28.24 13.92 15.37
CA GLU A 2 -27.57 13.79 14.08
C GLU A 2 -27.26 12.31 13.82
N GLU A 3 -27.58 11.82 12.63
CA GLU A 3 -27.37 10.44 12.22
C GLU A 3 -26.16 10.37 11.30
N PHE A 4 -25.21 9.50 11.65
CA PHE A 4 -24.06 9.23 10.81
C PHE A 4 -24.25 7.92 10.07
N TYR A 5 -23.93 7.90 8.78
CA TYR A 5 -24.10 6.74 7.92
C TYR A 5 -22.74 6.16 7.52
N CYS A 6 -22.67 4.83 7.50
CA CYS A 6 -21.48 4.12 7.05
C CYS A 6 -21.33 4.30 5.54
N VAL A 7 -20.18 4.84 5.13
CA VAL A 7 -19.91 5.11 3.70
C VAL A 7 -19.81 3.84 2.84
N SER A 8 -19.72 2.65 3.44
CA SER A 8 -19.67 1.38 2.69
C SER A 8 -20.99 0.62 2.64
N CYS A 9 -21.78 0.59 3.72
CA CYS A 9 -23.04 -0.18 3.75
C CYS A 9 -24.30 0.68 3.87
N SER A 10 -24.17 2.00 3.96
CA SER A 10 -25.29 2.95 4.11
C SER A 10 -26.17 2.74 5.35
N GLU A 11 -25.73 1.90 6.30
CA GLU A 11 -26.38 1.72 7.60
C GLU A 11 -25.91 2.75 8.62
N ILE A 12 -26.72 3.01 9.63
CA ILE A 12 -26.41 3.95 10.71
C ILE A 12 -25.18 3.48 11.51
N VAL A 13 -24.27 4.40 11.76
CA VAL A 13 -23.13 4.25 12.66
C VAL A 13 -23.53 4.77 14.04
N THR A 14 -23.54 3.88 15.02
CA THR A 14 -23.88 4.19 16.41
C THR A 14 -22.64 4.21 17.29
N THR A 15 -22.71 4.91 18.44
CA THR A 15 -21.62 4.99 19.42
C THR A 15 -21.24 3.64 20.05
N ARG A 16 -22.09 2.62 19.90
CA ARG A 16 -21.83 1.25 20.40
C ARG A 16 -21.05 0.39 19.41
N GLN A 17 -20.89 0.86 18.18
CA GLN A 17 -20.19 0.13 17.12
C GLN A 17 -18.76 0.64 16.97
N GLU A 18 -17.85 -0.26 16.60
CA GLU A 18 -16.49 0.10 16.23
C GLU A 18 -16.53 0.74 14.83
N ALA A 19 -16.19 2.03 14.73
CA ALA A 19 -16.20 2.79 13.49
C ALA A 19 -15.00 3.73 13.38
N LEU A 20 -14.61 4.06 12.15
CA LEU A 20 -13.50 4.94 11.80
C LEU A 20 -14.05 6.16 11.08
N LEU A 21 -13.46 7.31 11.37
CA LEU A 21 -13.68 8.55 10.63
C LEU A 21 -12.64 8.65 9.52
N CYS A 22 -13.05 8.94 8.30
CA CYS A 22 -12.12 9.13 7.19
C CYS A 22 -11.36 10.46 7.35
N ASN A 23 -10.02 10.42 7.30
CA ASN A 23 -9.19 11.63 7.34
C ASN A 23 -9.30 12.53 6.10
N GLY A 24 -9.95 12.10 5.02
CA GLY A 24 -10.12 12.87 3.79
C GLY A 24 -11.48 13.56 3.65
N CYS A 25 -12.56 12.83 3.95
CA CYS A 25 -13.94 13.31 3.71
C CYS A 25 -14.82 13.37 4.96
N GLU A 26 -14.25 13.11 6.14
CA GLU A 26 -14.94 13.18 7.44
C GLU A 26 -16.22 12.31 7.53
N ARG A 27 -16.32 11.28 6.68
CA ARG A 27 -17.40 10.30 6.72
C ARG A 27 -17.04 9.10 7.59
N TRP A 28 -18.04 8.55 8.25
CA TRP A 28 -17.89 7.35 9.08
C TRP A 28 -17.94 6.06 8.26
N GLN A 29 -17.21 5.04 8.71
CA GLN A 29 -17.31 3.68 8.21
C GLN A 29 -17.23 2.70 9.39
N HIS A 30 -18.10 1.69 9.45
CA HIS A 30 -17.92 0.61 10.44
C HIS A 30 -16.59 -0.09 10.19
N ARG A 31 -15.87 -0.44 11.26
CA ARG A 31 -14.59 -1.16 11.15
C ARG A 31 -14.70 -2.44 10.31
N ARG A 32 -15.82 -3.14 10.41
CA ARG A 32 -16.06 -4.40 9.68
C ARG A 32 -16.39 -4.20 8.19
N CYS A 33 -16.66 -2.97 7.75
CA CYS A 33 -17.06 -2.68 6.37
C CYS A 33 -15.85 -2.33 5.49
N GLY A 34 -14.97 -3.30 5.25
CA GLY A 34 -13.90 -3.15 4.25
C GLY A 34 -12.74 -2.23 4.62
N THR A 35 -12.57 -1.87 5.91
CA THR A 35 -11.51 -0.96 6.37
C THR A 35 -10.12 -1.60 6.41
N ALA A 36 -10.04 -2.93 6.40
CA ALA A 36 -8.86 -3.76 6.72
C ALA A 36 -8.29 -3.57 8.15
N ILE A 37 -8.93 -2.79 9.01
CA ILE A 37 -8.51 -2.60 10.39
C ILE A 37 -9.03 -3.75 11.26
N THR A 38 -8.09 -4.51 11.84
CA THR A 38 -8.42 -5.58 12.77
C THR A 38 -9.02 -5.02 14.06
N ARG A 39 -9.75 -5.87 14.78
CA ARG A 39 -10.35 -5.48 16.07
C ARG A 39 -9.28 -5.13 17.11
N GLU A 40 -8.17 -5.85 17.08
CA GLU A 40 -7.04 -5.62 17.99
C GLU A 40 -6.41 -4.25 17.76
N THR A 41 -6.08 -3.91 16.50
CA THR A 41 -5.53 -2.60 16.15
C THR A 41 -6.47 -1.46 16.58
N TYR A 42 -7.77 -1.60 16.31
CA TYR A 42 -8.77 -0.63 16.74
C TYR A 42 -8.79 -0.44 18.26
N ARG A 43 -8.88 -1.54 19.01
CA ARG A 43 -8.93 -1.49 20.48
C ARG A 43 -7.64 -0.98 21.10
N ARG A 44 -6.48 -1.29 20.51
CA ARG A 44 -5.18 -0.78 20.94
C ARG A 44 -5.13 0.73 20.78
N ALA A 45 -5.49 1.25 19.61
CA ALA A 45 -5.55 2.69 19.34
C ALA A 45 -6.50 3.42 20.31
N VAL A 46 -7.72 2.90 20.51
CA VAL A 46 -8.69 3.47 21.46
C VAL A 46 -8.16 3.46 22.90
N ARG A 47 -7.48 2.38 23.32
CA ARG A 47 -6.89 2.27 24.67
C ARG A 47 -5.72 3.22 24.87
N GLU A 48 -4.87 3.36 23.87
CA GLU A 48 -3.69 4.21 23.89
C GLU A 48 -4.03 5.69 23.62
N GLY A 49 -5.25 5.98 23.17
CA GLY A 49 -5.66 7.33 22.78
C GLY A 49 -4.98 7.82 21.51
N VAL A 50 -4.57 6.90 20.63
CA VAL A 50 -3.86 7.21 19.38
C VAL A 50 -4.85 7.15 18.22
N GLU A 51 -4.72 8.08 17.27
CA GLU A 51 -5.52 8.07 16.05
C GLU A 51 -5.03 7.00 15.07
N ILE A 52 -5.97 6.37 14.35
CA ILE A 52 -5.64 5.46 13.25
C ILE A 52 -5.68 6.29 11.96
N PRO A 53 -4.53 6.57 11.32
CA PRO A 53 -4.53 7.26 10.03
C PRO A 53 -5.19 6.37 8.99
N TRP A 54 -6.41 6.72 8.59
CA TRP A 54 -7.24 5.90 7.72
C TRP A 54 -8.07 6.75 6.76
N LYS A 55 -8.05 6.35 5.48
CA LYS A 55 -8.87 6.93 4.43
C LYS A 55 -9.82 5.86 3.88
N CYS A 56 -11.06 6.25 3.61
CA CYS A 56 -12.04 5.41 2.93
C CYS A 56 -11.62 5.15 1.47
N LEU A 57 -12.22 4.15 0.82
CA LEU A 57 -11.90 3.79 -0.56
C LEU A 57 -11.98 5.00 -1.51
N PHE A 58 -12.98 5.86 -1.35
CA PHE A 58 -13.15 7.06 -2.17
C PHE A 58 -12.07 8.13 -2.01
N CYS A 59 -11.34 8.14 -0.88
CA CYS A 59 -10.27 9.10 -0.61
C CYS A 59 -8.86 8.52 -0.83
N LYS A 60 -8.75 7.22 -1.12
CA LYS A 60 -7.45 6.58 -1.39
C LYS A 60 -6.94 6.86 -2.80
N ASP A 61 -7.84 7.15 -3.73
CA ASP A 61 -7.51 7.35 -5.14
C ASP A 61 -7.00 8.77 -5.46
N GLU A 62 -6.83 9.63 -4.45
CA GLU A 62 -6.28 11.00 -4.60
C GLU A 62 -4.74 11.05 -4.51
N GLU A 63 -4.03 10.02 -4.98
CA GLU A 63 -2.60 10.17 -5.23
C GLU A 63 -2.43 11.13 -6.42
N PRO A 64 -1.74 12.28 -6.26
CA PRO A 64 -1.53 13.21 -7.36
C PRO A 64 -0.73 12.49 -8.44
N LEU A 65 -1.35 12.30 -9.62
CA LEU A 65 -0.64 11.78 -10.78
C LEU A 65 0.60 12.66 -11.00
N PRO A 66 1.80 12.07 -11.15
CA PRO A 66 2.99 12.86 -11.40
C PRO A 66 2.79 13.64 -12.70
N ILE A 67 2.76 14.97 -12.58
CA ILE A 67 2.77 15.85 -13.75
C ILE A 67 4.16 15.71 -14.34
N ALA A 68 4.28 14.93 -15.42
CA ALA A 68 5.52 14.79 -16.17
C ALA A 68 5.75 16.07 -17.00
N GLU A 69 6.10 17.17 -16.34
CA GLU A 69 6.61 18.36 -17.03
C GLU A 69 8.00 18.01 -17.57
N SER A 70 8.11 17.86 -18.89
CA SER A 70 9.38 17.56 -19.55
C SER A 70 10.15 18.85 -19.76
N THR A 71 11.25 19.05 -19.02
CA THR A 71 12.20 20.13 -19.26
C THR A 71 13.17 19.71 -20.36
N MET A 72 13.24 20.46 -21.47
CA MET A 72 14.27 20.25 -22.50
C MET A 72 15.65 20.52 -21.88
N ILE A 73 16.55 19.53 -21.91
CA ILE A 73 17.95 19.68 -21.50
C ILE A 73 18.76 20.08 -22.73
N ASP A 74 19.26 21.32 -22.75
CA ASP A 74 20.25 21.75 -23.72
C ASP A 74 21.58 21.02 -23.41
N THR A 75 22.01 20.16 -24.31
CA THR A 75 23.19 19.31 -24.13
C THR A 75 24.41 20.06 -24.65
N ASP A 76 25.08 20.83 -23.79
CA ASP A 76 26.44 21.28 -24.06
C ASP A 76 27.43 20.26 -23.46
N GLN A 77 28.12 19.57 -24.36
CA GLN A 77 28.89 18.36 -24.12
C GLN A 77 30.22 18.66 -23.41
N SER A 78 30.49 17.94 -22.32
CA SER A 78 31.87 17.62 -21.93
C SER A 78 32.00 16.10 -21.80
N PRO A 79 32.94 15.44 -22.52
CA PRO A 79 33.05 13.99 -22.49
C PRO A 79 33.55 13.51 -21.13
N VAL A 80 32.77 12.68 -20.44
CA VAL A 80 33.23 11.95 -19.26
C VAL A 80 33.88 10.66 -19.76
N GLU A 81 35.18 10.50 -19.55
CA GLU A 81 35.90 9.27 -19.86
C GLU A 81 35.31 8.10 -19.05
N LEU A 82 34.76 7.11 -19.76
CA LEU A 82 34.32 5.84 -19.18
C LEU A 82 35.56 4.97 -18.89
N PRO A 83 35.76 4.46 -17.66
CA PRO A 83 36.61 3.30 -17.46
C PRO A 83 35.93 2.03 -17.99
N GLU A 84 36.72 1.19 -18.65
CA GLU A 84 36.34 -0.03 -19.38
C GLU A 84 35.61 -1.07 -18.50
N PRO A 85 34.69 -1.87 -19.10
CA PRO A 85 33.97 -2.91 -18.38
C PRO A 85 34.93 -4.03 -17.94
N MET A 86 34.92 -4.31 -16.64
CA MET A 86 35.59 -5.48 -16.05
C MET A 86 34.91 -6.76 -16.55
N GLU A 87 35.73 -7.67 -17.04
CA GLU A 87 35.33 -8.89 -17.75
C GLU A 87 34.45 -9.83 -16.92
N GLU A 88 33.45 -10.36 -17.60
CA GLU A 88 32.50 -11.38 -17.19
C GLU A 88 33.20 -12.70 -16.88
N SER A 89 33.03 -13.23 -15.66
CA SER A 89 33.39 -14.62 -15.36
C SER A 89 32.14 -15.49 -15.38
N SER A 90 31.99 -16.21 -16.49
CA SER A 90 31.05 -17.30 -16.67
C SER A 90 31.36 -18.43 -15.70
N ILE A 91 30.38 -18.85 -14.89
CA ILE A 91 30.42 -20.16 -14.23
C ILE A 91 29.34 -21.01 -14.89
N GLU A 92 29.75 -21.76 -15.91
CA GLU A 92 29.01 -22.93 -16.38
C GLU A 92 29.47 -24.13 -15.56
N ASP A 93 28.61 -24.68 -14.71
CA ASP A 93 28.78 -26.06 -14.25
C ASP A 93 27.46 -26.82 -14.43
N PRO A 94 27.32 -27.55 -15.56
CA PRO A 94 26.21 -28.45 -15.76
C PRO A 94 26.58 -29.79 -15.10
N SER A 95 25.78 -30.23 -14.12
CA SER A 95 25.59 -31.64 -13.68
C SER A 95 25.88 -31.97 -12.21
N ILE A 96 25.30 -31.26 -11.24
CA ILE A 96 25.19 -31.71 -9.84
C ILE A 96 23.84 -31.13 -9.32
N LEU A 97 22.72 -31.80 -9.10
CA LEU A 97 22.35 -33.21 -8.92
C LEU A 97 20.85 -33.35 -9.24
N ASN A 98 20.51 -34.25 -10.16
CA ASN A 98 19.21 -34.89 -10.17
C ASN A 98 19.17 -35.83 -8.96
N LEU A 99 18.58 -35.39 -7.85
CA LEU A 99 18.17 -36.29 -6.78
C LEU A 99 16.72 -35.97 -6.37
N GLU A 100 15.84 -36.83 -6.85
CA GLU A 100 14.55 -37.20 -6.27
C GLU A 100 13.36 -36.25 -6.46
N THR A 101 12.84 -36.33 -7.68
CA THR A 101 11.39 -36.40 -7.96
C THR A 101 10.67 -37.27 -6.92
N ASN A 102 9.90 -36.65 -6.02
CA ASN A 102 8.53 -37.04 -5.67
C ASN A 102 8.05 -36.30 -4.42
N PHE A 103 7.57 -35.07 -4.57
CA PHE A 103 6.51 -34.55 -3.71
C PHE A 103 5.64 -33.56 -4.50
N LEU A 104 4.91 -34.08 -5.48
CA LEU A 104 3.74 -33.42 -6.02
C LEU A 104 2.48 -34.21 -5.65
N ILE A 105 1.74 -33.55 -4.77
CA ILE A 105 0.36 -33.70 -4.35
C ILE A 105 -0.55 -34.05 -5.53
N ARG A 106 -1.19 -35.23 -5.49
CA ARG A 106 -2.66 -35.42 -5.62
C ARG A 106 -3.06 -36.86 -5.35
#